data_AF-A0A7C2SMN7-F1
#
_entry.id   AF-A0A7C2SMN7-F1
#
_cell.length_a   1.000
_cell.length_b   1.000
_cell.length_c   1.000
_cell.angle_alpha   90.00
_cell.angle_beta   90.00
_cell.angle_gamma   90.00
#
_symmetry.space_group_name_H-M   'P 1'
#
loop_
_entity.id
_entity.type
_entity.pdbx_description
1 polymer ?
#
loop_
_entity_poly.entity_id
_entity_poly.type
_entity_poly.pdbx_seq_one_letter_code
_entity_poly.pdbx_strand_id
1 'polypeptide(L)' 'MFDTPSGNIKLVDYNHGIMNLKIEIKLNDNIAASADQKCVLINLKTSKMISQKELNELMSYKF' A
#
# COMPACT_ATOMS: atom_id res chain seq x y z
N MET A 1 -17.94 27.24 1.62
CA MET A 1 -18.09 25.79 1.36
C MET A 1 -16.74 25.19 1.70
N PHE A 2 -16.65 24.33 2.71
CA PHE A 2 -15.37 23.71 3.07
C PHE A 2 -15.12 22.54 2.12
N ASP A 3 -13.97 22.50 1.47
CA ASP A 3 -13.58 21.35 0.67
C ASP A 3 -13.47 20.12 1.57
N THR A 4 -14.08 19.01 1.15
CA THR A 4 -13.98 17.74 1.88
C THR A 4 -12.87 16.91 1.24
N PRO A 5 -11.70 16.75 1.89
CA PRO A 5 -10.65 15.90 1.36
C PRO A 5 -11.07 14.43 1.40
N SER A 6 -10.83 13.73 0.29
CA SER A 6 -10.92 12.27 0.24
C SER A 6 -9.58 11.70 -0.21
N GLY A 7 -9.16 10.60 0.42
CA GLY A 7 -7.90 9.92 0.12
C GLY A 7 -8.15 8.53 -0.42
N ASN A 8 -7.32 8.10 -1.38
CA ASN A 8 -7.27 6.72 -1.85
C ASN A 8 -5.83 6.22 -1.83
N ILE A 9 -5.63 5.00 -1.33
CA ILE A 9 -4.36 4.28 -1.40
C ILE A 9 -4.61 3.02 -2.22
N LYS A 10 -3.85 2.86 -3.31
CA LYS A 10 -3.94 1.73 -4.21
C LYS A 10 -2.61 0.98 -4.26
N LEU A 11 -2.66 -0.34 -4.10
CA LEU A 11 -1.54 -1.20 -4.46
C LEU A 11 -1.43 -1.25 -5.99
N VAL A 12 -0.33 -0.75 -6.54
CA VAL A 12 -0.05 -0.72 -7.98
C VAL A 12 0.59 -2.02 -8.41
N ASP A 13 1.60 -2.45 -7.66
CA ASP A 13 2.39 -3.64 -7.96
C ASP A 13 2.91 -4.27 -6.67
N TYR A 14 3.07 -5.59 -6.73
CA TYR A 14 3.72 -6.37 -5.68
C TYR A 14 4.68 -7.36 -6.33
N ASN A 15 5.95 -7.29 -5.94
CA ASN A 15 6.95 -8.23 -6.40
C ASN A 15 7.92 -8.57 -5.27
N HIS A 16 8.06 -9.87 -4.96
CA HIS A 16 9.03 -10.40 -4.00
C HIS A 16 9.14 -9.56 -2.72
N GLY A 17 8.04 -9.32 -2.00
CA GLY A 17 8.07 -8.58 -0.73
C GLY A 17 8.24 -7.06 -0.87
N ILE A 18 8.22 -6.52 -2.09
CA ILE A 18 8.19 -5.09 -2.37
C ILE A 18 6.77 -4.71 -2.82
N MET A 19 6.16 -3.73 -2.15
CA MET A 19 4.88 -3.13 -2.52
C MET A 19 5.09 -1.74 -3.09
N ASN A 20 4.54 -1.47 -4.26
CA ASN A 20 4.44 -0.13 -4.80
C ASN A 20 3.01 0.38 -4.58
N LEU A 21 2.87 1.42 -3.78
CA LEU A 21 1.59 2.06 -3.45
C LEU A 21 1.49 3.39 -4.19
N LYS A 22 0.30 3.69 -4.70
CA LYS A 22 -0.06 5.01 -5.18
C LYS A 22 -1.09 5.62 -4.23
N ILE A 23 -0.81 6.83 -3.80
CA ILE A 23 -1.64 7.59 -2.86
C ILE A 23 -2.14 8.83 -3.59
N GLU A 24 -3.44 9.08 -3.53
CA GLU A 24 -4.06 10.26 -4.12
C GLU A 24 -4.97 10.93 -3.09
N ILE A 25 -4.86 12.24 -2.96
CA ILE A 25 -5.77 13.08 -2.18
C ILE A 25 -6.55 13.95 -3.16
N LYS A 26 -7.88 13.89 -3.07
CA LYS A 26 -8.79 14.70 -3.85
C LYS A 26 -9.45 15.75 -2.97
N LEU A 27 -9.60 16.95 -3.51
CA LEU A 27 -10.49 17.99 -2.97
C LEU A 27 -11.62 18.15 -4.00
N ASN A 28 -12.83 17.79 -3.59
CA ASN A 28 -13.97 17.61 -4.50
C ASN A 28 -13.60 16.58 -5.61
N ASP A 29 -13.61 16.96 -6.89
CA ASP A 29 -13.29 16.06 -8.01
C ASP A 29 -11.85 16.18 -8.54
N ASN A 30 -11.05 17.11 -7.99
CA ASN A 30 -9.68 17.36 -8.44
C ASN A 30 -8.65 16.66 -7.56
N ILE A 31 -7.61 16.10 -8.17
CA ILE A 31 -6.44 15.60 -7.43
C ILE A 31 -5.68 16.81 -6.90
N ALA A 32 -5.63 16.94 -5.58
CA ALA A 32 -4.90 18.00 -4.89
C ALA A 32 -3.46 17.60 -4.60
N ALA A 33 -3.21 16.31 -4.34
CA ALA A 33 -1.87 15.77 -4.14
C ALA A 33 -1.82 14.29 -4.55
N SER A 34 -0.65 13.85 -4.99
CA SER A 34 -0.35 12.44 -5.24
C SER A 34 1.05 12.09 -4.76
N ALA A 35 1.25 10.84 -4.38
CA ALA A 35 2.55 10.29 -4.00
C ALA A 35 2.64 8.81 -4.41
N ASP A 36 3.83 8.42 -4.84
CA ASP A 36 4.19 7.02 -5.03
C ASP A 36 5.09 6.58 -3.87
N GLN A 37 4.76 5.46 -3.23
CA GLN A 37 5.47 4.94 -2.07
C GLN A 37 5.88 3.50 -2.29
N LYS A 38 7.19 3.25 -2.25
CA LYS A 38 7.77 1.91 -2.27
C LYS A 38 7.97 1.40 -0.84
N CYS A 39 7.37 0.27 -0.53
CA CYS A 39 7.45 -0.38 0.78
C CYS A 39 8.14 -1.75 0.65
N VAL A 40 8.88 -2.15 1.67
CA VAL A 40 9.48 -3.49 1.77
C VAL A 40 8.86 -4.20 2.96
N LEU A 41 8.23 -5.37 2.74
CA LEU A 41 7.76 -6.21 3.82
C LEU A 41 8.91 -7.06 4.34
N ILE A 42 9.10 -7.01 5.65
CA ILE A 42 10.16 -7.72 6.36
C ILE A 42 9.52 -8.62 7.41
N ASN A 43 9.94 -9.88 7.45
CA ASN A 43 9.64 -10.78 8.55
C ASN A 43 10.53 -10.38 9.75
N LEU A 44 9.92 -9.85 10.79
CA LEU A 44 10.65 -9.32 11.96
C LEU A 44 11.41 -10.39 12.76
N LYS A 45 11.02 -11.67 12.66
CA LYS A 45 11.73 -12.77 13.34
C LYS A 45 13.05 -13.11 12.64
N THR A 46 13.06 -13.03 11.32
CA THR A 46 14.23 -13.41 10.50
C THR A 46 15.02 -12.21 10.00
N SER A 47 14.46 -11.01 10.11
CA SER A 47 14.96 -9.77 9.49
C SER A 47 15.14 -9.88 7.97
N LYS A 48 14.44 -10.82 7.33
CA LYS A 48 14.48 -11.04 5.88
C LYS A 48 13.20 -10.55 5.23
N MET A 49 13.30 -10.19 3.97
CA MET A 49 12.15 -9.88 3.13
C MET A 49 11.20 -11.08 3.08
N ILE A 50 9.89 -10.83 3.12
CA ILE A 50 8.92 -11.93 3.13
C ILE A 50 8.92 -12.65 1.77
N SER A 51 8.77 -13.97 1.80
CA SER A 51 8.54 -14.78 0.61
C SER A 51 7.09 -14.69 0.13
N GLN A 52 6.85 -15.08 -1.13
CA GLN A 52 5.49 -15.18 -1.67
C GLN A 52 4.60 -16.14 -0.85
N LYS A 53 5.19 -17.22 -0.32
CA LYS A 53 4.48 -18.20 0.51
C LYS A 53 3.98 -17.55 1.81
N GLU A 54 4.86 -16.86 2.53
CA GLU A 54 4.51 -16.16 3.78
C GLU A 54 3.45 -15.08 3.54
N LEU A 55 3.51 -14.36 2.42
CA LEU A 55 2.47 -13.40 2.06
C LEU A 55 1.10 -14.08 1.88
N ASN A 56 1.05 -15.18 1.12
CA ASN A 56 -0.21 -15.88 0.86
C ASN A 56 -0.83 -16.41 2.15
N GLU A 57 0.00 -16.88 3.09
CA GLU A 57 -0.44 -17.28 4.43
C GLU A 57 -1.04 -16.09 5.19
N LEU A 58 -0.39 -14.92 5.19
CA LEU A 58 -0.93 -13.70 5.82
C LEU A 58 -2.27 -13.25 5.22
N MET A 59 -2.40 -13.30 3.90
CA MET A 59 -3.61 -12.90 3.18
C MET A 59 -4.76 -13.90 3.33
N SER A 60 -4.45 -15.15 3.70
CA SER A 60 -5.45 -16.18 3.97
C SER A 60 -6.13 -16.03 5.33
N TYR A 61 -5.57 -15.20 6.23
CA TYR A 61 -6.27 -14.78 7.44
C TYR A 61 -7.41 -13.82 7.06
N LYS A 62 -8.62 -14.37 6.97
CA LYS A 62 -9.84 -13.56 6.99
C LYS A 62 -10.00 -12.96 8.39
N PHE A 63 -10.08 -11.64 8.46
CA PHE A 63 -10.58 -10.92 9.62
C PHE A 63 -12.09 -11.10 9.74
#